data_AF-A0A7V2MVE3-F1
#
_entry.id   AF-A0A7V2MVE3-F1
#
_cell.length_a   1.000
_cell.length_b   1.000
_cell.length_c   1.000
_cell.angle_alpha   90.00
_cell.angle_beta   90.00
_cell.angle_gamma   90.00
#
_symmetry.space_group_name_H-M   'P 1'
#
loop_
_entity.id
_entity.type
_entity.pdbx_description
1 polymer ?
#
loop_
_entity_poly.entity_id
_entity_poly.type
_entity_poly.pdbx_seq_one_letter_code
_entity_poly.pdbx_strand_id
1 'polypeptide(L)' 'MASDETRRILKVFGVAVTNLEDALERRAPADELARLDRDLAERTREVLALIERLRGAAGGARA' A
#
# COMPACT_ATOMS: atom_id res chain seq x y z
N MET A 1 15.63 1.64 -10.26
CA MET A 1 16.03 0.25 -9.94
C MET A 1 14.95 -0.39 -9.08
N ALA A 2 14.87 -1.73 -8.96
CA ALA A 2 13.81 -2.41 -8.18
C ALA A 2 13.64 -1.88 -6.75
N SER A 3 14.71 -1.36 -6.13
CA SER A 3 14.66 -0.72 -4.82
C SER A 3 13.89 0.61 -4.77
N ASP A 4 13.82 1.36 -5.87
CA ASP A 4 13.12 2.66 -5.91
C ASP A 4 11.61 2.47 -6.04
N GLU A 5 11.20 1.45 -6.81
CA GLU A 5 9.80 1.04 -6.93
C GLU A 5 9.28 0.52 -5.59
N THR A 6 10.02 -0.37 -4.90
CA THR A 6 9.69 -0.84 -3.55
C THR A 6 9.52 0.34 -2.59
N ARG A 7 10.49 1.27 -2.53
CA ARG A 7 10.40 2.45 -1.64
C ARG A 7 9.17 3.30 -1.97
N ARG A 8 8.86 3.49 -3.25
CA ARG A 8 7.69 4.26 -3.68
C ARG A 8 6.39 3.60 -3.24
N ILE A 9 6.22 2.29 -3.48
CA ILE A 9 5.00 1.55 -3.12
C ILE A 9 4.79 1.62 -1.60
N LEU A 10 5.82 1.32 -0.81
CA LEU A 10 5.72 1.34 0.65
C LEU A 10 5.44 2.75 1.19
N LYS A 11 6.05 3.79 0.61
CA LYS A 11 5.79 5.17 1.00
C LYS A 11 4.32 5.55 0.78
N VAL A 12 3.77 5.26 -0.39
CA VAL A 12 2.38 5.62 -0.71
C VAL A 12 1.40 4.80 0.13
N PHE A 13 1.69 3.52 0.39
CA PHE A 13 0.91 2.70 1.31
C PHE A 13 0.88 3.31 2.72
N GLY A 14 2.05 3.68 3.28
CA GLY A 14 2.13 4.31 4.59
C GLY A 14 1.34 5.63 4.67
N VAL A 15 1.44 6.48 3.64
CA VAL A 15 0.64 7.72 3.56
C VAL A 15 -0.86 7.42 3.54
N ALA A 16 -1.31 6.40 2.81
CA ALA A 16 -2.72 6.03 2.77
C ALA A 16 -3.24 5.56 4.14
N VAL A 17 -2.43 4.80 4.90
CA VAL A 17 -2.76 4.40 6.27
C VAL A 17 -2.89 5.63 7.17
N THR A 18 -1.88 6.50 7.21
CA THR A 18 -1.91 7.70 8.05
C THR A 18 -3.07 8.63 7.70
N ASN A 19 -3.38 8.82 6.42
CA ASN A 19 -4.52 9.64 6.02
C ASN A 19 -5.86 9.08 6.53
N LEU A 20 -6.02 7.74 6.54
CA LEU A 20 -7.22 7.11 7.09
C LEU A 20 -7.26 7.22 8.62
N GLU A 21 -6.13 7.02 9.30
CA GLU A 21 -6.00 7.22 10.75
C GLU A 21 -6.38 8.66 11.14
N ASP A 22 -5.78 9.66 10.50
CA ASP A 22 -6.07 11.08 10.73
C ASP A 22 -7.56 11.40 10.50
N ALA A 23 -8.17 10.81 9.47
CA ALA A 23 -9.58 10.99 9.17
C ALA A 23 -10.50 10.36 10.23
N LEU A 24 -10.13 9.20 10.76
CA LEU A 24 -10.84 8.56 11.87
C LEU A 24 -10.73 9.37 13.16
N GLU A 25 -9.53 9.87 13.48
CA GLU A 25 -9.27 10.68 14.68
C GLU A 25 -10.11 11.96 14.69
N ARG A 26 -10.20 12.66 13.56
CA ARG A 26 -11.03 13.87 13.44
C ARG A 26 -12.51 13.61 13.18
N ARG A 27 -12.95 12.34 13.20
CA ARG A 27 -14.34 11.92 12.91
C ARG A 27 -14.85 12.46 11.57
N ALA A 28 -14.06 12.26 10.52
CA ALA A 28 -14.40 12.68 9.17
C ALA A 28 -15.76 12.11 8.70
N PRO A 29 -16.42 12.78 7.75
CA PRO A 29 -17.65 12.29 7.12
C PRO A 29 -17.50 10.89 6.49
N ALA A 30 -18.59 10.13 6.46
CA ALA A 30 -18.59 8.74 6.00
C ALA A 30 -18.16 8.56 4.53
N ASP A 31 -18.48 9.52 3.66
CA ASP A 31 -18.06 9.54 2.26
C ASP A 31 -16.55 9.73 2.11
N GLU A 32 -15.95 10.57 2.97
CA GLU A 32 -14.50 10.74 3.03
C GLU A 32 -13.81 9.47 3.52
N LEU A 33 -14.31 8.87 4.61
CA LEU A 33 -13.78 7.60 5.13
C LEU A 33 -13.88 6.48 4.08
N ALA A 34 -15.02 6.37 3.39
CA ALA A 34 -15.21 5.37 2.34
C ALA A 34 -14.27 5.58 1.15
N ARG A 35 -13.90 6.82 0.83
CA ARG A 35 -12.90 7.10 -0.20
C ARG A 35 -11.51 6.66 0.26
N LEU A 36 -11.11 7.05 1.46
CA LEU A 36 -9.79 6.70 2.01
C LEU A 36 -9.62 5.19 2.20
N ASP A 37 -10.69 4.49 2.60
CA ASP A 37 -10.71 3.02 2.68
C ASP A 37 -10.48 2.36 1.32
N ARG A 38 -11.15 2.85 0.26
CA ARG A 38 -10.91 2.36 -1.12
C ARG A 38 -9.48 2.61 -1.57
N ASP A 39 -8.95 3.80 -1.28
CA ASP A 39 -7.57 4.15 -1.62
C ASP A 39 -6.59 3.19 -0.91
N LEU A 40 -6.77 2.95 0.40
CA LEU A 40 -5.95 2.01 1.17
C LEU A 40 -6.07 0.57 0.66
N ALA A 41 -7.27 0.13 0.30
CA ALA A 41 -7.49 -1.20 -0.29
C ALA A 41 -6.74 -1.36 -1.62
N GLU A 42 -6.67 -0.32 -2.45
CA GLU A 42 -5.89 -0.32 -3.68
C GLU A 42 -4.38 -0.41 -3.40
N ARG A 43 -3.87 0.41 -2.46
CA ARG A 43 -2.45 0.36 -2.09
C ARG A 43 -2.06 -0.99 -1.48
N THR A 44 -2.96 -1.62 -0.73
CA THR A 44 -2.77 -2.98 -0.19
C THR A 44 -2.55 -4.00 -1.30
N ARG A 45 -3.34 -3.94 -2.39
CA ARG A 45 -3.16 -4.82 -3.55
C ARG A 45 -1.79 -4.65 -4.20
N GLU A 46 -1.28 -3.42 -4.29
CA GLU A 46 0.06 -3.17 -4.83
C GLU A 46 1.17 -3.74 -3.95
N VAL A 47 1.05 -3.64 -2.63
CA VAL A 47 2.00 -4.25 -1.68
C VAL A 47 1.99 -5.78 -1.83
N LEU A 48 0.82 -6.39 -1.94
CA LEU A 48 0.70 -7.83 -2.17
C LEU A 48 1.37 -8.23 -3.50
N ALA A 49 1.10 -7.49 -4.57
CA ALA A 49 1.74 -7.73 -5.87
C ALA A 49 3.26 -7.58 -5.81
N LEU A 50 3.79 -6.63 -5.03
CA LEU A 50 5.22 -6.47 -4.79
C LEU A 50 5.79 -7.70 -4.08
N ILE A 51 5.13 -8.19 -3.03
CA ILE A 51 5.56 -9.40 -2.30
C ILE A 51 5.61 -10.61 -3.24
N GLU A 52 4.59 -10.79 -4.09
CA GLU A 52 4.60 -11.89 -5.07
C GLU A 52 5.76 -11.78 -6.07
N ARG A 53 6.07 -10.57 -6.56
CA ARG A 53 7.24 -10.35 -7.42
C ARG A 53 8.55 -10.68 -6.70
N LEU A 54 8.70 -10.30 -5.44
CA LEU A 54 9.89 -10.59 -4.63
C LEU A 54 10.04 -12.09 -4.36
N ARG A 55 8.95 -12.79 -4.07
CA ARG A 55 8.94 -14.26 -3.93
C ARG A 55 9.32 -14.95 -5.23
N GLY A 56 8.78 -14.51 -6.35
CA GLY A 56 9.13 -15.02 -7.68
C GLY A 56 10.61 -14.83 -8.01
N ALA A 57 11.17 -13.66 -7.71
CA ALA A 57 12.60 -13.38 -7.87
C ALA A 57 13.48 -14.25 -6.96
N ALA A 58 13.06 -14.48 -5.70
CA ALA A 58 13.76 -15.35 -4.76
C ALA A 58 13.67 -16.84 -5.12
N GLY A 59 12.59 -17.27 -5.77
CA GLY A 59 12.41 -18.63 -6.29
C GLY A 59 13.18 -18.90 -7.59
N GLY A 60 13.29 -17.89 -8.47
CA GLY A 60 14.06 -17.98 -9.72
C GLY A 60 15.58 -17.93 -9.53
N ALA A 61 16.08 -17.43 -8.40
CA ALA A 61 17.51 -17.40 -8.08
C ALA A 61 18.07 -18.75 -7.57
N ARG A 62 17.23 -19.80 -7.47
CA ARG A 62 17.60 -21.14 -7.01
C ARG A 62 17.51 -22.24 -8.09
N ALA A 63 17.34 -21.87 -9.36
CA ALA A 63 17.27 -22.80 -10.48
C ALA A 63 18.53 -22.73 -11.35
#